data_AF-A0A2W2CIJ4-F1
#
_entry.id   AF-A0A2W2CIJ4-F1
#
_cell.length_a   1.000
_cell.length_b   1.000
_cell.length_c   1.000
_cell.angle_alpha   90.00
_cell.angle_beta   90.00
_cell.angle_gamma   90.00
#
_symmetry.space_group_name_H-M   'P 1'
#
loop_
_entity.id
_entity.type
_entity.pdbx_description
1 polymer ?
#
loop_
_entity_poly.entity_id
_entity_poly.type
_entity_poly.pdbx_seq_one_letter_code
_entity_poly.pdbx_strand_id
1 'polypeptide(L)'
;MSASGTGPVRLRVTYTRRDGDAGVARTLREETRTLRGSTAYTAEVAHDPGDVACGERAYLGLVVMTEPAAGNGPQVSEVAVHGPACTAAPTPSHSTASTPDATPTPSPYLTGTPTAPPASSRHSSPTSDPP
;
A
#
# COMPACT_ATOMS: atom_id res chain seq x y z
N MET A 1 28.06 -27.40 16.30
CA MET A 1 28.21 -27.44 17.77
C MET A 1 27.00 -26.78 18.37
N SER A 2 26.22 -27.51 19.16
CA SER A 2 24.96 -27.03 19.73
C SER A 2 25.20 -26.51 21.17
N ALA A 3 24.64 -25.35 21.52
CA ALA A 3 24.75 -24.77 22.86
C ALA A 3 23.87 -25.52 23.87
N SER A 4 24.36 -26.64 24.40
CA SER A 4 23.71 -27.40 25.48
C SER A 4 24.43 -27.27 26.83
N GLY A 5 25.43 -26.37 26.92
CA GLY A 5 26.27 -26.17 28.11
C GLY A 5 26.03 -24.82 28.81
N THR A 6 26.53 -24.68 30.04
CA THR A 6 26.42 -23.46 30.88
C THR A 6 27.36 -22.32 30.48
N GLY A 7 28.07 -22.48 29.35
CA GLY A 7 28.92 -21.45 28.77
C GLY A 7 28.11 -20.22 28.32
N PRO A 8 28.79 -19.09 28.06
CA PRO A 8 28.11 -17.90 27.57
C PRO A 8 27.43 -18.15 26.22
N VAL A 9 26.18 -17.68 26.13
CA VAL A 9 25.37 -17.75 24.91
C VAL A 9 24.98 -16.34 24.50
N ARG A 10 25.21 -15.97 23.25
CA ARG A 10 24.74 -14.71 22.69
C ARG A 10 23.38 -14.92 22.04
N LEU A 11 22.34 -14.35 22.62
CA LEU A 11 21.00 -14.27 22.04
C LEU A 11 20.96 -13.11 21.04
N ARG A 12 20.49 -13.36 19.82
CA ARG A 12 20.21 -12.34 18.80
C ARG A 12 18.73 -12.39 18.46
N VAL A 13 18.09 -11.23 18.53
CA VAL A 13 16.67 -11.04 18.26
C VAL A 13 16.54 -10.10 17.08
N THR A 14 15.90 -10.54 16.02
CA THR A 14 15.63 -9.75 14.81
C THR A 14 14.14 -9.52 14.69
N TYR A 15 13.75 -8.25 14.60
CA TYR A 15 12.38 -7.82 14.38
C TYR A 15 12.19 -7.58 12.88
N THR A 16 11.17 -8.18 12.29
CA THR A 16 10.87 -8.03 10.86
C THR A 16 9.47 -7.53 10.63
N ARG A 17 9.26 -6.88 9.49
CA ARG A 17 7.95 -6.46 9.02
C ARG A 17 7.82 -6.76 7.54
N ARG A 18 6.67 -7.27 7.14
CA ARG A 18 6.27 -7.46 5.75
C ARG A 18 4.94 -6.77 5.54
N ASP A 19 4.88 -5.84 4.60
CA ASP A 19 3.67 -5.10 4.27
C ASP A 19 2.89 -5.83 3.16
N GLY A 20 1.64 -6.22 3.43
CA GLY A 20 0.81 -7.03 2.53
C GLY A 20 1.22 -8.51 2.46
N ASP A 21 0.39 -9.33 1.80
CA ASP A 21 0.61 -10.78 1.67
C ASP A 21 1.79 -11.14 0.76
N ALA A 22 2.00 -10.33 -0.28
CA ALA A 22 3.07 -10.49 -1.27
C ALA A 22 4.29 -9.60 -0.99
N GLY A 23 4.32 -8.88 0.13
CA GLY A 23 5.42 -8.00 0.47
C GLY A 23 6.73 -8.74 0.72
N VAL A 24 7.85 -8.03 0.62
CA VAL A 24 9.15 -8.52 1.06
C VAL A 24 9.33 -8.20 2.54
N ALA A 25 9.76 -9.20 3.33
CA ALA A 25 10.10 -8.97 4.73
C ALA A 25 11.35 -8.11 4.86
N ARG A 26 11.26 -7.04 5.65
CA ARG A 26 12.37 -6.14 5.99
C ARG A 26 12.70 -6.23 7.47
N THR A 27 13.98 -6.13 7.79
CA THR A 27 14.44 -6.00 9.18
C THR A 27 14.13 -4.59 9.68
N LEU A 28 13.39 -4.51 10.79
CA LEU A 28 13.14 -3.26 11.50
C LEU A 28 14.25 -2.96 12.50
N ARG A 29 14.66 -3.99 13.26
CA ARG A 29 15.62 -3.85 14.34
C ARG A 29 16.33 -5.16 14.61
N GLU A 30 17.55 -5.05 15.14
CA GLU A 30 18.26 -6.17 15.74
C GLU A 30 18.67 -5.82 17.19
N GLU A 31 18.56 -6.80 18.07
CA GLU A 31 19.02 -6.75 19.45
C GLU A 31 19.95 -7.93 19.74
N THR A 32 20.91 -7.72 20.64
CA THR A 32 21.82 -8.77 21.08
C THR A 32 21.92 -8.74 22.60
N ARG A 33 21.83 -9.91 23.23
CA ARG A 33 21.98 -10.09 24.69
C ARG A 33 22.92 -11.24 24.97
N THR A 34 23.76 -11.11 25.99
CA THR A 34 24.62 -12.22 26.44
C THR A 34 23.98 -12.87 27.65
N LEU A 35 23.72 -14.17 27.57
CA LEU A 35 23.14 -15.02 28.60
C LEU A 35 24.25 -15.92 29.18
N ARG A 36 24.29 -16.08 30.50
CA ARG A 36 25.32 -16.87 31.20
C ARG A 36 24.75 -17.53 32.46
N GLY A 37 25.30 -18.69 32.83
CA GLY A 37 25.07 -19.32 34.13
C GLY A 37 23.89 -20.29 34.22
N SER A 38 23.03 -20.37 33.20
CA SER A 38 21.86 -21.25 33.14
C SER A 38 21.71 -21.92 31.77
N THR A 39 20.93 -23.00 31.72
CA THR A 39 20.53 -23.68 30.48
C THR A 39 19.13 -23.26 30.00
N ALA A 40 18.39 -22.51 30.82
CA ALA A 40 17.09 -21.94 30.50
C ALA A 40 17.04 -20.46 30.90
N TYR A 41 16.45 -19.63 30.04
CA TYR A 41 16.27 -18.20 30.27
C TYR A 41 14.90 -17.76 29.73
N THR A 42 14.31 -16.79 30.41
CA THR A 42 13.15 -16.05 29.93
C THR A 42 13.59 -14.61 29.67
N ALA A 43 13.27 -14.07 28.49
CA ALA A 43 13.59 -12.70 28.13
C ALA A 43 12.37 -12.06 27.48
N GLU A 44 11.98 -10.90 27.98
CA GLU A 44 10.97 -10.05 27.34
C GLU A 44 11.65 -9.14 26.31
N VAL A 45 10.99 -9.00 25.16
CA VAL A 45 11.44 -8.24 24.00
C VAL A 45 10.27 -7.43 23.47
N ALA A 46 10.54 -6.18 23.09
CA ALA A 46 9.51 -5.26 22.61
C ALA A 46 10.12 -4.27 21.63
N HIS A 47 9.42 -4.04 20.52
CA HIS A 47 9.77 -3.05 19.53
C HIS A 47 8.50 -2.51 18.90
N ASP A 48 8.45 -1.19 18.69
CA ASP A 48 7.35 -0.55 17.97
C ASP A 48 7.51 -0.80 16.46
N PRO A 49 6.58 -1.52 15.81
CA PRO A 49 6.64 -1.81 14.38
C PRO A 49 6.23 -0.62 13.49
N GLY A 50 5.72 0.45 14.09
CA GLY A 50 5.06 1.56 13.41
C GLY A 50 3.67 1.21 12.88
N ASP A 51 3.00 2.21 12.31
CA ASP A 51 1.61 2.07 11.87
C ASP A 51 1.44 1.23 10.60
N VAL A 52 0.26 0.62 10.48
CA VAL A 52 -0.24 -0.04 9.26
C VAL A 52 -1.22 0.91 8.58
N ALA A 53 -1.05 1.12 7.27
CA ALA A 53 -1.93 1.99 6.49
C ALA A 53 -3.39 1.50 6.55
N CYS A 54 -4.35 2.41 6.34
CA CYS A 54 -5.76 2.05 6.39
C CYS A 54 -6.10 0.98 5.34
N GLY A 55 -6.96 0.02 5.72
CA GLY A 55 -7.36 -1.09 4.86
C GLY A 55 -6.25 -2.11 4.56
N GLU A 56 -5.01 -1.86 4.98
CA GLU A 56 -3.87 -2.73 4.73
C GLU A 56 -3.66 -3.73 5.86
N ARG A 57 -2.81 -4.72 5.60
CA ARG A 57 -2.32 -5.69 6.59
C ARG A 57 -0.80 -5.72 6.56
N ALA A 58 -0.18 -5.82 7.74
CA ALA A 58 1.23 -6.11 7.86
C ALA A 58 1.45 -7.41 8.66
N TYR A 59 2.55 -8.09 8.39
CA TYR A 59 3.02 -9.25 9.15
C TYR A 59 4.26 -8.84 9.94
N LEU A 60 4.21 -9.01 11.25
CA LEU A 60 5.29 -8.68 12.16
C LEU A 60 5.96 -9.96 12.64
N GLY A 61 7.27 -10.06 12.43
CA GLY A 61 8.04 -11.25 12.74
C GLY A 61 9.07 -11.02 13.84
N LEU A 62 9.32 -12.07 14.61
CA LEU A 62 10.42 -12.20 15.55
C LEU A 62 11.23 -13.43 15.16
N VAL A 63 12.53 -13.24 14.94
CA VAL A 63 13.50 -14.31 14.76
C VAL A 63 14.48 -14.28 15.92
N VAL A 64 14.55 -15.37 16.68
CA VAL A 64 15.42 -15.52 17.85
C VAL A 64 16.43 -16.62 17.56
N MET A 65 17.71 -16.29 17.67
CA MET A 65 18.80 -17.24 17.48
C MET A 65 19.84 -17.09 18.59
N THR A 66 20.61 -18.15 18.82
CA THR A 66 21.71 -18.13 19.78
C THR A 66 23.04 -18.38 19.10
N GLU A 67 24.11 -17.90 19.71
CA GLU A 67 25.48 -18.25 19.38
C GLU A 67 26.23 -18.71 20.64
N PRO A 68 26.71 -19.98 20.69
CA PRO A 68 26.56 -21.01 19.67
C PRO A 68 25.09 -21.38 19.40
N ALA A 69 24.81 -21.90 18.19
CA ALA A 69 23.46 -22.27 17.80
C ALA A 69 22.85 -23.27 18.79
N ALA A 70 21.63 -23.03 19.24
CA ALA A 70 20.90 -23.97 20.07
C ALA A 70 20.55 -25.22 19.24
N GLY A 71 20.37 -26.36 19.91
CA GLY A 71 20.07 -27.63 19.21
C GLY A 71 18.75 -27.61 18.44
N ASN A 72 17.81 -26.77 18.83
CA ASN A 72 16.52 -26.54 18.18
C ASN A 72 16.56 -25.46 17.09
N GLY A 73 17.71 -24.84 16.82
CA GLY A 73 17.87 -23.82 15.78
C GLY A 73 17.12 -22.50 16.07
N PRO A 74 17.06 -21.59 15.09
CA PRO A 74 16.33 -20.33 15.21
C PRO A 74 14.85 -20.55 15.50
N GLN A 75 14.30 -19.75 16.40
CA GLN A 75 12.86 -19.71 16.69
C GLN A 75 12.23 -18.55 15.95
N VAL A 76 11.09 -18.78 15.32
CA VAL A 76 10.38 -17.78 14.51
C VAL A 76 8.94 -17.68 14.98
N SER A 77 8.45 -16.45 15.15
CA SER A 77 7.05 -16.15 15.40
C SER A 77 6.61 -15.01 14.49
N GLU A 78 5.43 -15.11 13.89
CA GLU A 78 4.85 -14.08 13.03
C GLU A 78 3.40 -13.82 13.44
N VAL A 79 2.98 -12.55 13.42
CA VAL A 79 1.61 -12.13 13.69
C VAL A 79 1.11 -11.17 12.61
N ALA A 80 -0.16 -11.31 12.23
CA ALA A 80 -0.82 -10.39 11.32
C ALA A 80 -1.45 -9.22 12.08
N VAL A 81 -1.23 -8.00 11.59
CA VAL A 81 -1.79 -6.76 12.13
C VAL A 81 -2.57 -6.05 11.02
N HIS A 82 -3.83 -5.75 11.30
CA HIS A 82 -4.70 -5.02 10.39
C HIS A 82 -4.66 -3.52 10.68
N GLY A 83 -4.53 -2.73 9.63
CA GLY A 83 -4.72 -1.28 9.71
C GLY A 83 -6.18 -0.91 9.95
N PRO A 84 -6.44 0.35 10.31
CA PRO A 84 -7.79 0.84 10.54
C PRO A 84 -8.61 0.85 9.24
N ALA A 85 -9.95 0.93 9.34
CA ALA A 85 -10.78 1.15 8.17
C ALA A 85 -10.50 2.53 7.54
N CYS A 86 -10.46 2.61 6.21
CA CYS A 86 -10.31 3.89 5.53
C CYS A 86 -11.58 4.73 5.65
N THR A 87 -11.43 6.03 5.94
CA THR A 87 -12.54 6.98 5.87
C THR A 87 -12.97 7.19 4.43
N ALA A 88 -14.27 7.15 4.16
CA ALA A 88 -14.79 7.45 2.83
C ALA A 88 -14.42 8.88 2.40
N ALA A 89 -14.04 9.05 1.13
CA ALA A 89 -13.81 10.37 0.56
C ALA A 89 -15.13 11.17 0.56
N PRO A 90 -15.09 12.50 0.80
CA PRO A 90 -16.29 13.32 0.73
C PRO A 90 -16.89 13.25 -0.68
N THR A 91 -18.18 12.94 -0.76
CA THR A 91 -18.91 12.94 -2.03
C THR A 91 -19.01 14.38 -2.55
N PRO A 92 -18.61 14.68 -3.79
CA PRO A 92 -18.83 16.01 -4.34
C PRO A 92 -20.34 16.26 -4.47
N SER A 93 -20.88 17.21 -3.71
CA SER A 93 -22.23 17.72 -3.94
C SER A 93 -22.24 18.49 -5.25
N HIS A 94 -22.75 17.87 -6.31
CA HIS A 94 -23.15 18.60 -7.50
C HIS A 94 -24.31 19.53 -7.13
N SER A 95 -24.01 20.82 -6.95
CA SER A 95 -25.01 21.87 -6.87
C SER A 95 -25.66 21.98 -8.25
N THR A 96 -26.82 21.36 -8.43
CA THR A 96 -27.66 21.59 -9.61
C THR A 96 -28.22 22.99 -9.51
N ALA A 97 -27.51 23.97 -10.09
CA ALA A 97 -28.04 25.31 -10.30
C ALA A 97 -29.33 25.18 -11.13
N SER A 98 -30.47 25.41 -10.49
CA SER A 98 -31.75 25.48 -11.18
C SER A 98 -31.72 26.66 -12.15
N THR A 99 -31.83 26.33 -13.44
CA THR A 99 -32.05 27.26 -14.53
C THR A 99 -33.30 28.10 -14.25
N PRO A 100 -33.27 29.45 -14.31
CA PRO A 100 -34.48 30.21 -14.54
C PRO A 100 -34.82 30.14 -16.03
N ASP A 101 -36.00 29.58 -16.26
CA ASP A 101 -36.82 29.57 -17.45
C ASP A 101 -36.72 30.89 -18.26
N ALA A 102 -36.24 30.80 -19.50
CA ALA A 102 -36.31 31.90 -20.45
C ALA A 102 -37.54 31.70 -21.34
N THR A 103 -38.59 32.47 -21.03
CA THR A 103 -39.83 32.61 -21.79
C THR A 103 -39.59 32.79 -23.29
N PRO A 104 -40.27 32.05 -24.20
CA PRO A 104 -40.15 32.27 -25.63
C PRO A 104 -41.02 33.46 -26.08
N THR A 105 -40.39 34.50 -26.64
CA THR A 105 -41.08 35.61 -27.31
C THR A 105 -41.15 35.36 -28.83
N PRO A 106 -42.33 35.43 -29.47
CA PRO A 106 -42.45 35.18 -30.92
C PRO A 106 -42.07 36.41 -31.77
N SER A 107 -41.39 36.15 -32.90
CA SER A 107 -40.99 37.12 -33.93
C SER A 107 -42.16 37.69 -34.73
N PRO A 108 -41.96 38.83 -35.41
CA PRO A 108 -42.20 38.81 -36.87
C PRO A 108 -41.17 39.56 -37.74
N TYR A 109 -40.87 38.93 -38.88
CA TYR A 109 -40.56 39.46 -40.22
C TYR A 109 -39.52 40.57 -40.41
N LEU A 110 -38.42 40.25 -41.11
CA LEU A 110 -38.03 40.99 -42.32
C LEU A 110 -37.53 40.04 -43.42
N THR A 111 -38.11 40.26 -44.60
CA THR A 111 -37.93 39.63 -45.90
C THR A 111 -36.50 39.64 -46.42
N GLY A 112 -36.05 38.49 -46.96
CA GLY A 112 -34.81 38.39 -47.74
C GLY A 112 -34.53 36.96 -48.19
N THR A 113 -35.22 36.48 -49.22
CA THR A 113 -34.82 35.33 -50.05
C THR A 113 -34.42 35.86 -51.44
N PRO A 114 -33.71 35.10 -52.30
CA PRO A 114 -33.10 33.79 -52.12
C PRO A 114 -31.63 33.74 -52.64
N THR A 115 -30.90 32.65 -52.40
CA THR A 115 -30.10 31.91 -53.40
C THR A 115 -29.41 30.72 -52.74
N ALA A 116 -29.66 29.53 -53.28
CA ALA A 116 -28.95 28.28 -52.99
C ALA A 116 -28.30 27.78 -54.30
N PRO A 117 -27.62 26.62 -54.30
CA PRO A 117 -26.21 26.35 -53.93
C PRO A 117 -25.38 25.99 -55.19
N PRO A 118 -24.12 25.52 -55.10
CA PRO A 118 -23.93 24.06 -55.14
C PRO A 118 -22.68 23.49 -54.41
N ALA A 119 -22.85 22.22 -54.01
CA ALA A 119 -21.97 21.05 -54.14
C ALA A 119 -20.44 21.10 -53.83
N SER A 120 -20.04 20.14 -52.99
CA SER A 120 -18.95 19.16 -53.14
C SER A 120 -17.55 19.59 -53.58
N SER A 121 -16.55 19.27 -52.74
CA SER A 121 -15.24 18.65 -53.10
C SER A 121 -14.53 18.29 -51.78
N ARG A 122 -14.39 17.01 -51.41
CA ARG A 122 -13.38 16.00 -51.82
C ARG A 122 -11.92 16.39 -51.51
N HIS A 123 -11.22 15.38 -50.97
CA HIS A 123 -9.76 15.14 -51.05
C HIS A 123 -8.88 16.08 -50.18
N SER A 124 -7.92 15.62 -49.37
CA SER A 124 -7.10 14.40 -49.42
C SER A 124 -6.54 14.05 -48.04
N SER A 125 -6.48 12.76 -47.72
CA SER A 125 -5.43 12.19 -46.86
C SER A 125 -4.09 12.29 -47.60
N PRO A 126 -2.95 12.34 -46.88
CA PRO A 126 -2.02 11.24 -47.09
C PRO A 126 -1.48 10.65 -45.78
N THR A 127 -1.78 9.36 -45.66
CA THR A 127 -0.94 8.25 -45.21
C THR A 127 0.48 8.60 -44.74
N SER A 128 0.78 8.24 -43.50
CA SER A 128 2.13 7.84 -43.10
C SER A 128 2.00 6.45 -42.47
N ASP A 129 2.40 5.44 -43.22
CA ASP A 129 2.55 4.07 -42.76
C ASP A 129 4.04 3.73 -42.87
N PRO A 130 4.73 3.42 -41.77
CA PRO A 130 6.08 2.88 -41.78
C PRO A 130 6.04 1.34 -41.71
N PRO A 131 6.96 0.66 -42.41
CA PRO A 131 7.98 -0.06 -41.64
C PRO A 131 9.41 0.15 -42.14
#